data_AF-I7MIX3-F1
#
_entry.id   AF-I7MIX3-F1
#
_cell.length_a   1.000
_cell.length_b   1.000
_cell.length_c   1.000
_cell.angle_alpha   90.00
_cell.angle_beta   90.00
_cell.angle_gamma   90.00
#
_symmetry.space_group_name_H-M   'P 1'
#
loop_
_entity.id
_entity.type
_entity.pdbx_description
1 polymer ?
#
loop_
_entity_poly.entity_id
_entity_poly.type
_entity_poly.pdbx_seq_one_letter_code
_entity_poly.pdbx_strand_id
1 'polypeptide(L)'
;MNFYDYDSNTPEYKFYEDLYLEVSVSNKAKCRSCGKTIDKDVLRWCSSERDRAEPIYVSKRYYHQKCLPPVAGHPIVDYNPKTQTGKLKNMNVNPSKQTEKDLFNNAVDEYVKYRNNYDKKSKKQDKNWDPDNSDSDSGEEVVKKAKKATKVNKSEKKTNKRSKADDSDEDIDAEVSLAGYTDGQRQKYLKKLEELKSKTVAQLKAILKANNQTQTGTKEVLLEKVADGYTLGAIPQCTKCGGGKLRFNKSTGEYTCPGFMEDTDKVDCDAVFSIDQVVRFDWVEP
;
A
#
# COMPACT_ATOMS: atom_id res chain seq x y z
N MET A 1 -29.56 -7.65 49.79
CA MET A 1 -28.44 -8.04 48.90
C MET A 1 -28.58 -7.19 47.65
N ASN A 2 -27.68 -6.23 47.49
CA ASN A 2 -27.82 -5.15 46.51
C ASN A 2 -27.46 -5.63 45.10
N PHE A 3 -28.37 -5.36 44.17
CA PHE A 3 -28.08 -5.26 42.75
C PHE A 3 -27.09 -4.11 42.56
N TYR A 4 -25.93 -4.38 41.97
CA TYR A 4 -25.06 -3.32 41.50
C TYR A 4 -25.57 -2.84 40.14
N ASP A 5 -26.20 -1.67 40.14
CA ASP A 5 -26.40 -0.85 38.96
C ASP A 5 -25.02 -0.48 38.40
N TYR A 6 -24.69 -1.06 37.24
CA TYR A 6 -23.49 -0.72 36.49
C TYR A 6 -23.73 0.60 35.76
N ASP A 7 -23.19 1.66 36.34
CA ASP A 7 -23.29 3.05 35.88
C ASP A 7 -22.79 3.20 34.43
N SER A 8 -23.68 3.58 33.52
CA SER A 8 -23.48 3.61 32.06
C SER A 8 -22.73 4.85 31.55
N ASN A 9 -21.77 5.36 32.34
CA ASN A 9 -21.13 6.65 32.06
C ASN A 9 -19.60 6.64 32.20
N THR A 10 -18.96 5.52 31.86
CA THR A 10 -17.51 5.52 31.62
C THR A 10 -17.24 6.02 30.20
N PRO A 11 -16.33 7.00 29.99
CA PRO A 11 -15.96 7.41 28.64
C PRO A 11 -15.36 6.20 27.94
N GLU A 12 -16.07 5.70 26.92
CA GLU A 12 -15.74 4.48 26.20
C GLU A 12 -14.28 4.51 25.75
N TYR A 13 -13.45 3.72 26.44
CA TYR A 13 -12.09 3.44 26.02
C TYR A 13 -12.18 2.69 24.68
N LYS A 14 -12.01 3.43 23.57
CA LYS A 14 -11.84 2.85 22.25
C LYS A 14 -10.51 2.11 22.22
N PHE A 15 -10.58 0.81 22.44
CA PHE A 15 -9.45 -0.10 22.31
C PHE A 15 -8.95 -0.03 20.85
N TYR A 16 -7.80 0.61 20.63
CA TYR A 16 -7.08 0.55 19.35
C TYR A 16 -6.35 -0.79 19.30
N GLU A 17 -7.08 -1.87 19.01
CA GLU A 17 -6.54 -3.23 19.10
C GLU A 17 -5.38 -3.48 18.13
N ASP A 18 -5.27 -2.72 17.03
CA ASP A 18 -4.21 -2.91 16.03
C ASP A 18 -3.68 -1.58 15.48
N LEU A 19 -2.79 -0.90 16.22
CA LEU A 19 -1.98 0.18 15.66
C LEU A 19 -0.70 -0.39 15.02
N TYR A 20 -0.51 -0.20 13.71
CA TYR A 20 0.69 -0.65 12.99
C TYR A 20 1.20 0.39 12.00
N LEU A 21 2.46 0.24 11.58
CA LEU A 21 3.09 1.09 10.58
C LEU A 21 3.01 0.41 9.20
N GLU A 22 2.67 1.16 8.15
CA GLU A 22 2.72 0.69 6.77
C GLU A 22 3.22 1.79 5.80
N VAL A 23 3.66 1.39 4.61
CA VAL A 23 3.95 2.31 3.52
C VAL A 23 2.64 2.63 2.80
N SER A 24 2.38 3.91 2.56
CA SER A 24 1.16 4.38 1.91
C SER A 24 1.06 3.89 0.47
N VAL A 25 0.05 3.07 0.16
CA VAL A 25 -0.12 2.51 -1.18
C VAL A 25 -0.65 3.51 -2.22
N SER A 26 -1.22 4.66 -1.80
CA SER A 26 -1.78 5.66 -2.73
C SER A 26 -1.98 7.05 -2.08
N ASN A 27 -2.03 8.10 -2.91
CA ASN A 27 -2.33 9.50 -2.56
C ASN A 27 -3.83 9.76 -2.25
N LYS A 28 -4.55 8.80 -1.67
CA LYS A 28 -6.01 8.91 -1.44
C LYS A 28 -6.38 9.02 0.03
N ALA A 29 -5.55 8.48 0.92
CA ALA A 29 -5.84 8.49 2.35
C ALA A 29 -5.66 9.89 2.93
N LYS A 30 -6.59 10.33 3.78
CA LYS A 30 -6.45 11.55 4.57
C LYS A 30 -6.04 11.18 5.99
N CYS A 31 -5.08 11.92 6.53
CA CYS A 31 -4.68 11.80 7.92
C CYS A 31 -5.84 12.21 8.82
N ARG A 32 -6.21 11.35 9.77
CA ARG A 32 -7.36 11.60 10.65
C ARG A 32 -7.12 12.71 11.68
N SER A 33 -5.85 13.02 11.95
CA SER A 33 -5.47 14.08 12.87
C SER A 33 -5.43 15.46 12.20
N CYS A 34 -4.71 15.61 11.09
CA CYS A 34 -4.55 16.92 10.43
C CYS A 34 -5.44 17.14 9.20
N GLY A 35 -6.18 16.12 8.73
CA GLY A 35 -7.08 16.18 7.57
C GLY A 35 -6.39 16.21 6.20
N LYS A 36 -5.06 16.40 6.15
CA LYS A 36 -4.28 16.47 4.91
C LYS A 36 -4.10 15.09 4.29
N THR A 37 -3.94 15.04 2.97
CA THR A 37 -3.62 13.82 2.23
C THR A 37 -2.27 13.24 2.68
N ILE A 38 -2.19 11.92 2.75
CA ILE A 38 -0.94 11.18 2.98
C ILE A 38 -0.42 10.74 1.62
N ASP A 39 0.80 11.14 1.31
CA ASP A 39 1.44 10.82 0.04
C ASP A 39 1.72 9.31 -0.08
N LYS A 40 1.80 8.82 -1.32
CA LYS A 40 2.14 7.47 -1.72
C LYS A 40 3.61 7.23 -1.39
N ASP A 41 3.93 6.00 -1.03
CA ASP A 41 5.28 5.53 -0.71
C ASP A 41 5.90 6.21 0.53
N VAL A 42 5.06 6.84 1.39
CA VAL A 42 5.47 7.42 2.67
C VAL A 42 4.96 6.56 3.83
N LEU A 43 5.75 6.45 4.91
CA LEU A 43 5.36 5.75 6.13
C LEU A 43 4.18 6.45 6.83
N ARG A 44 3.19 5.65 7.24
CA ARG A 44 2.01 6.11 7.96
C ARG A 44 1.60 5.13 9.05
N TRP A 45 0.93 5.63 10.08
CA TRP A 45 0.27 4.81 11.07
C TRP A 45 -1.12 4.40 10.56
N CYS A 46 -1.48 3.14 10.76
CA CYS A 46 -2.81 2.61 10.51
C CYS A 46 -3.38 2.06 11.82
N SER A 47 -4.62 2.42 12.14
CA SER A 47 -5.40 1.72 13.16
C SER A 47 -6.67 1.16 12.55
N SER A 48 -7.06 -0.02 13.02
CA SER A 48 -8.35 -0.63 12.70
C SER A 48 -9.34 -0.29 13.82
N GLU A 49 -10.52 0.21 13.47
CA GLU A 49 -11.64 0.39 14.40
C GLU A 49 -12.77 -0.53 13.94
N ARG A 50 -13.19 -1.44 14.83
CA ARG A 50 -14.35 -2.30 14.62
C ARG A 50 -15.60 -1.54 15.02
N ASP A 51 -16.54 -1.43 14.09
CA ASP A 51 -17.90 -1.01 14.41
C ASP A 51 -18.58 -2.10 15.23
N ARG A 52 -19.34 -1.71 16.25
CA ARG A 52 -20.15 -2.64 17.05
C ARG A 52 -21.50 -2.93 16.40
N ALA A 53 -21.87 -2.21 15.35
CA ALA A 53 -23.08 -2.46 14.57
C ALA A 53 -22.93 -3.69 13.66
N GLU A 54 -24.01 -4.47 13.51
CA GLU A 54 -24.06 -5.57 12.54
C GLU A 54 -24.47 -5.05 11.14
N PRO A 55 -23.79 -5.48 10.06
CA PRO A 55 -22.61 -6.34 10.04
C PRO A 55 -21.34 -5.61 10.53
N ILE A 56 -20.49 -6.32 11.29
CA ILE A 56 -19.26 -5.76 11.86
C ILE A 56 -18.37 -5.19 10.76
N TYR A 57 -18.27 -3.87 10.68
CA TYR A 57 -17.41 -3.19 9.72
C TYR A 57 -16.07 -2.82 10.36
N VAL A 58 -14.97 -3.20 9.73
CA VAL A 58 -13.62 -2.78 10.17
C VAL A 58 -13.19 -1.58 9.35
N SER A 59 -13.27 -0.39 9.94
CA SER A 59 -12.80 0.83 9.31
C SER A 59 -11.30 1.04 9.60
N LYS A 60 -10.54 1.48 8.58
CA LYS A 60 -9.14 1.85 8.74
C LYS A 60 -9.00 3.36 8.94
N ARG A 61 -8.21 3.76 9.94
CA ARG A 61 -7.83 5.15 10.18
C ARG A 61 -6.34 5.30 9.91
N TYR A 62 -6.00 6.32 9.13
CA TYR A 62 -4.61 6.61 8.76
C TYR A 62 -4.13 7.91 9.41
N TYR A 63 -2.87 7.94 9.81
CA TYR A 63 -2.21 9.13 10.36
C TYR A 63 -0.84 9.29 9.72
N HIS A 64 -0.42 10.54 9.44
CA HIS A 64 0.99 10.78 9.16
C HIS A 64 1.83 10.30 10.35
N GLN A 65 3.08 9.92 10.09
CA GLN A 65 4.03 9.50 11.13
C GLN A 65 4.11 10.50 12.30
N LYS A 66 4.05 11.80 12.01
CA LYS A 66 4.12 12.91 12.98
C LYS A 66 2.77 13.34 13.56
N CYS A 67 1.66 12.76 13.11
CA CYS A 67 0.30 13.21 13.46
C CYS A 67 -0.49 12.20 14.31
N LEU A 68 0.15 11.14 14.82
CA LEU A 68 -0.52 10.21 15.73
C LEU A 68 -0.92 10.96 17.01
N PRO A 69 -2.20 10.94 17.42
CA PRO A 69 -2.62 11.61 18.63
C PRO A 69 -2.01 10.92 19.86
N PRO A 70 -1.61 11.67 20.90
CA PRO A 70 -1.26 11.07 22.18
C PRO A 70 -2.49 10.34 22.72
N VAL A 71 -2.38 9.04 22.94
CA VAL A 71 -3.47 8.25 23.55
C VAL A 71 -3.42 8.54 25.06
N ALA A 72 -4.45 9.22 25.59
CA ALA A 72 -4.55 9.46 27.02
C ALA A 72 -4.58 8.11 27.77
N GLY A 73 -3.71 7.94 28.77
CA GLY A 73 -3.70 6.76 29.64
C GLY A 73 -2.91 5.54 29.14
N HIS A 74 -2.47 5.52 27.88
CA HIS A 74 -1.47 4.56 27.42
C HIS A 74 -0.19 5.32 27.07
N PRO A 75 0.88 5.28 27.91
CA PRO A 75 2.20 5.50 27.34
C PRO A 75 2.28 4.58 26.13
N ILE A 76 2.68 5.11 24.97
CA ILE A 76 2.94 4.29 23.78
C ILE A 76 3.91 3.22 24.26
N VAL A 77 3.35 2.06 24.60
CA VAL A 77 4.01 0.94 25.28
C VAL A 77 5.26 0.74 24.47
N ASP A 78 6.41 0.81 25.14
CA ASP A 78 7.75 0.71 24.57
C ASP A 78 7.74 -0.10 23.28
N TYR A 79 7.50 0.59 22.15
CA TYR A 79 7.42 -0.07 20.86
C TYR A 79 8.87 -0.28 20.50
N ASN A 80 9.42 -1.37 21.02
CA ASN A 80 10.75 -1.83 20.73
C ASN A 80 10.68 -2.55 19.39
N PRO A 81 11.18 -1.96 18.30
CA PRO A 81 11.14 -2.60 17.00
C PRO A 81 11.87 -3.95 16.94
N LYS A 82 12.77 -4.21 17.90
CA LYS A 82 13.56 -5.44 17.96
C LYS A 82 12.75 -6.64 18.45
N THR A 83 11.63 -6.43 19.15
CA THR A 83 10.81 -7.52 19.71
C THR A 83 9.59 -7.86 18.85
N GLN A 84 9.30 -7.09 17.80
CA GLN A 84 8.28 -7.41 16.80
C GLN A 84 8.81 -7.24 15.38
N THR A 85 9.66 -8.18 14.94
CA THR A 85 9.95 -8.41 13.52
C THR A 85 8.74 -8.99 12.75
N GLY A 86 7.60 -9.21 13.42
CA GLY A 86 6.40 -9.78 12.83
C GLY A 86 5.33 -8.73 12.55
N LYS A 87 5.01 -8.55 11.26
CA LYS A 87 3.85 -7.84 10.68
C LYS A 87 4.07 -6.38 10.23
N LEU A 88 5.18 -6.11 9.56
CA LEU A 88 5.12 -5.19 8.41
C LEU A 88 4.29 -5.89 7.31
N LYS A 89 3.17 -5.30 6.88
CA LYS A 89 2.39 -5.80 5.74
C LYS A 89 2.59 -4.87 4.55
N ASN A 90 2.80 -5.47 3.37
CA ASN A 90 2.90 -4.82 2.06
C ASN A 90 4.11 -3.92 1.84
N MET A 91 5.32 -4.49 1.82
CA MET A 91 6.46 -3.83 1.17
C MET A 91 6.76 -4.56 -0.15
N ASN A 92 6.47 -3.87 -1.25
CA ASN A 92 7.12 -4.13 -2.53
C ASN A 92 7.78 -2.79 -2.92
N VAL A 93 9.02 -2.59 -2.49
CA VAL A 93 9.78 -1.36 -2.73
C VAL A 93 11.07 -1.72 -3.47
N ASN A 94 11.30 -1.00 -4.56
CA ASN A 94 12.42 -1.18 -5.47
C ASN A 94 13.75 -0.74 -4.79
N PRO A 95 14.81 -1.57 -4.77
CA PRO A 95 16.02 -1.29 -3.99
C PRO A 95 16.96 -0.37 -4.77
N SER A 96 16.73 0.94 -4.72
CA SER A 96 17.78 1.88 -5.09
C SER A 96 17.91 2.98 -4.04
N LYS A 97 18.91 2.77 -3.17
CA LYS A 97 19.50 3.68 -2.18
C LYS A 97 18.73 3.81 -0.85
N GLN A 98 19.42 3.38 0.22
CA GLN A 98 18.99 3.15 1.62
C GLN A 98 18.25 1.82 1.82
N THR A 99 18.81 0.94 2.64
CA THR A 99 18.16 -0.33 2.95
C THR A 99 16.88 -0.05 3.75
N GLU A 100 15.86 -0.91 3.63
CA GLU A 100 14.61 -0.78 4.40
C GLU A 100 14.89 -0.63 5.90
N LYS A 101 15.96 -1.27 6.38
CA LYS A 101 16.49 -1.18 7.73
C LYS A 101 17.02 0.21 8.07
N ASP A 102 17.66 0.90 7.14
CA ASP A 102 18.17 2.26 7.34
C ASP A 102 17.04 3.28 7.37
N LEU A 103 16.05 3.17 6.47
CA LEU A 103 14.86 4.01 6.50
C LEU A 103 14.08 3.82 7.80
N PHE A 104 13.93 2.57 8.22
CA PHE A 104 13.28 2.21 9.47
C PHE A 104 14.04 2.75 10.69
N ASN A 105 15.36 2.55 10.77
CA ASN A 105 16.19 3.03 11.87
C ASN A 105 16.22 4.56 11.92
N ASN A 106 16.33 5.23 10.78
CA ASN A 106 16.29 6.69 10.70
C ASN A 106 14.94 7.25 11.17
N ALA A 107 13.84 6.60 10.79
CA ALA A 107 12.49 6.97 11.22
C ALA A 107 12.29 6.80 12.74
N VAL A 108 12.84 5.73 13.31
CA VAL A 108 12.85 5.49 14.76
C VAL A 108 13.70 6.54 15.48
N ASP A 109 14.91 6.83 14.98
CA ASP A 109 15.81 7.82 15.57
C ASP A 109 15.25 9.25 15.52
N GLU A 110 14.61 9.64 14.40
CA GLU A 110 13.95 10.94 14.29
C GLU A 110 12.79 11.07 15.27
N TYR A 111 12.03 9.99 15.49
CA TYR A 111 10.94 9.95 16.46
C TYR A 111 11.44 10.06 17.91
N VAL A 112 12.50 9.33 18.28
CA VAL A 112 13.12 9.40 19.62
C VAL A 112 13.64 10.81 19.89
N LYS A 113 14.28 11.45 18.89
CA LYS A 113 14.73 12.85 18.99
C LYS A 113 13.57 13.82 19.20
N TYR A 114 12.48 13.65 18.45
CA TYR A 114 11.28 14.47 18.62
C TYR A 114 10.69 14.33 20.03
N ARG A 115 10.54 13.11 20.55
CA ARG A 115 10.03 12.84 21.90
C ARG A 115 10.89 13.50 22.98
N ASN A 116 12.20 13.34 22.91
CA ASN A 116 13.13 13.94 23.88
C ASN A 116 13.07 15.47 23.88
N ASN A 117 12.76 16.10 22.74
CA ASN A 117 12.57 17.54 22.64
C ASN A 117 11.20 17.98 23.17
N TYR A 118 10.15 17.18 22.98
CA TYR A 118 8.82 17.44 23.51
C TYR A 118 8.80 17.39 25.04
N ASP A 119 9.37 16.34 25.64
CA ASP A 119 9.45 16.18 27.11
C ASP A 119 10.30 17.27 27.79
N LYS A 120 11.32 17.79 27.08
CA LYS A 120 12.09 18.95 27.54
C LYS A 120 11.29 20.26 27.47
N LYS A 121 10.34 20.37 26.54
CA LYS A 121 9.51 21.57 26.36
C LYS A 121 8.33 21.59 27.33
N SER A 122 7.69 20.45 27.61
CA SER A 122 6.62 20.37 28.62
C SER A 122 7.16 20.66 30.03
N LYS A 123 8.31 20.08 30.40
CA LYS A 123 8.98 20.38 31.69
C LYS A 123 9.44 21.82 31.87
N LYS A 124 9.47 22.63 30.80
CA LYS A 124 9.82 24.06 30.86
C LYS A 124 8.59 24.97 30.97
N GLN A 125 7.39 24.46 30.65
CA GLN A 125 6.13 25.20 30.80
C GLN A 125 5.45 24.96 32.15
N ASP A 126 5.72 23.84 32.83
CA ASP A 126 5.10 23.53 34.14
C ASP A 126 5.85 24.13 35.35
N LYS A 127 6.80 25.05 35.14
CA LYS A 127 7.47 25.80 36.22
C LYS A 127 6.96 27.23 36.40
N ASN A 128 5.86 27.60 35.76
CA ASN A 128 5.31 28.96 35.85
C ASN A 128 3.77 28.97 35.99
N TRP A 129 3.23 28.07 36.81
CA TRP A 129 1.85 28.14 37.29
C TRP A 129 1.86 28.25 38.82
N ASP A 130 1.79 29.49 39.30
CA ASP A 130 1.37 29.84 40.66
C ASP A 130 -0.16 29.87 40.68
N PRO A 131 -0.85 29.05 41.51
CA PRO A 131 -2.30 29.04 41.59
C PRO A 131 -2.75 29.91 42.77
N ASP A 132 -2.47 31.21 42.72
CA ASP A 132 -3.10 32.19 43.63
C ASP A 132 -2.92 33.61 43.08
N ASN A 133 -3.85 34.05 42.24
CA ASN A 133 -4.32 35.44 42.33
C ASN A 133 -5.64 35.61 41.60
N SER A 134 -6.64 36.02 42.37
CA SER A 134 -7.99 36.37 41.93
C SER A 134 -8.09 37.84 41.53
N ASP A 135 -9.14 38.09 40.75
CA ASP A 135 -9.94 39.31 40.69
C ASP A 135 -9.61 40.47 39.72
N SER A 136 -10.68 40.79 38.97
CA SER A 136 -11.13 42.11 38.46
C SER A 136 -10.34 42.76 37.33
N ASP A 137 -10.87 43.58 36.42
CA ASP A 137 -12.20 43.98 35.95
C ASP A 137 -11.93 44.98 34.80
N SER A 138 -12.86 45.07 33.84
CA SER A 138 -13.11 46.18 32.90
C SER A 138 -12.12 46.55 31.76
N GLY A 139 -12.70 46.80 30.58
CA GLY A 139 -12.40 48.04 29.82
C GLY A 139 -11.65 47.98 28.48
N GLU A 140 -12.42 47.97 27.38
CA GLU A 140 -12.28 48.71 26.10
C GLU A 140 -11.02 48.73 25.17
N GLU A 141 -11.37 48.61 23.88
CA GLU A 141 -10.78 49.07 22.59
C GLU A 141 -9.28 49.47 22.43
N VAL A 142 -8.69 49.04 21.30
CA VAL A 142 -8.39 49.88 20.10
C VAL A 142 -7.36 49.19 19.17
N VAL A 143 -7.81 48.95 17.94
CA VAL A 143 -7.15 49.04 16.60
C VAL A 143 -5.64 49.33 16.54
N LYS A 144 -4.87 48.54 15.75
CA LYS A 144 -4.09 49.02 14.57
C LYS A 144 -3.34 47.94 13.78
N LYS A 145 -3.47 48.09 12.46
CA LYS A 145 -2.86 47.38 11.32
C LYS A 145 -1.33 47.58 11.24
N ALA A 146 -0.62 46.63 10.64
CA ALA A 146 0.49 46.94 9.73
C ALA A 146 0.78 45.81 8.72
N LYS A 147 0.86 46.22 7.44
CA LYS A 147 1.21 45.44 6.24
C LYS A 147 2.73 45.43 6.02
N LYS A 148 3.26 44.39 5.38
CA LYS A 148 4.28 44.48 4.29
C LYS A 148 4.52 43.07 3.73
N ALA A 149 4.11 42.79 2.49
CA ALA A 149 4.78 43.10 1.23
C ALA A 149 5.84 42.06 0.84
N THR A 150 5.43 41.28 -0.16
CA THR A 150 6.13 40.48 -1.15
C THR A 150 7.46 41.08 -1.63
N LYS A 151 8.48 40.24 -1.83
CA LYS A 151 9.41 40.44 -2.96
C LYS A 151 9.98 39.12 -3.47
N VAL A 152 9.66 38.89 -4.73
CA VAL A 152 10.18 37.90 -5.68
C VAL A 152 11.69 38.07 -5.83
N ASN A 153 12.43 36.96 -5.95
CA ASN A 153 13.64 36.94 -6.77
C ASN A 153 13.76 35.63 -7.54
N LYS A 154 13.64 35.80 -8.86
CA LYS A 154 13.95 34.91 -9.96
C LYS A 154 15.46 34.93 -10.16
N SER A 155 16.11 33.78 -10.26
CA SER A 155 17.36 33.66 -11.01
C SER A 155 17.52 32.26 -11.59
N GLU A 156 17.58 32.25 -12.91
CA GLU A 156 17.91 31.14 -13.79
C GLU A 156 19.35 30.67 -13.53
N LYS A 157 19.62 29.36 -13.69
CA LYS A 157 20.71 28.94 -14.59
C LYS A 157 20.78 27.43 -14.82
N LYS A 158 21.13 27.14 -16.08
CA LYS A 158 21.97 26.03 -16.58
C LYS A 158 21.29 24.71 -16.90
N THR A 159 20.81 24.69 -18.14
CA THR A 159 21.03 23.61 -19.11
C THR A 159 22.43 23.00 -18.98
N ASN A 160 22.52 21.68 -18.83
CA ASN A 160 23.71 20.91 -19.19
C ASN A 160 23.30 19.69 -20.02
N LYS A 161 23.71 19.77 -21.28
CA LYS A 161 23.69 18.74 -22.31
C LYS A 161 24.88 17.82 -22.05
N ARG A 162 24.66 16.52 -21.86
CA ARG A 162 25.70 15.48 -22.00
C ARG A 162 25.15 14.30 -22.81
N SER A 163 26.08 13.77 -23.58
CA SER A 163 26.01 12.86 -24.71
C SER A 163 26.03 11.38 -24.30
N LYS A 164 25.23 10.58 -25.03
CA LYS A 164 25.50 9.32 -25.75
C LYS A 164 26.53 8.28 -25.22
N ALA A 165 26.04 7.03 -25.23
CA ALA A 165 26.73 5.71 -25.33
C ALA A 165 27.57 5.29 -24.11
N ASP A 166 27.65 4.04 -23.65
CA ASP A 166 27.34 2.70 -24.17
C ASP A 166 26.97 1.76 -23.00
N ASP A 167 26.34 0.64 -23.37
CA ASP A 167 26.32 -0.68 -22.74
C ASP A 167 26.45 -0.83 -21.22
N SER A 168 25.35 -1.27 -20.62
CA SER A 168 25.39 -2.18 -19.49
C SER A 168 24.20 -3.14 -19.57
N ASP A 169 24.40 -4.23 -20.31
CA ASP A 169 23.69 -5.49 -20.10
C ASP A 169 24.10 -6.03 -18.73
N GLU A 170 23.45 -5.58 -17.65
CA GLU A 170 23.53 -6.26 -16.36
C GLU A 170 22.16 -6.27 -15.65
N ASP A 171 21.81 -7.50 -15.27
CA ASP A 171 21.02 -7.90 -14.11
C ASP A 171 19.51 -7.69 -14.13
N ILE A 172 18.82 -8.65 -14.78
CA ILE A 172 17.46 -9.01 -14.35
C ILE A 172 17.59 -9.92 -13.12
N ASP A 173 17.62 -9.26 -11.97
CA ASP A 173 17.49 -9.83 -10.64
C ASP A 173 16.11 -10.50 -10.44
N ALA A 174 16.15 -11.57 -9.64
CA ALA A 174 15.10 -12.53 -9.28
C ALA A 174 14.75 -13.55 -10.39
N GLU A 175 15.42 -14.72 -10.33
CA GLU A 175 14.98 -15.96 -10.98
C GLU A 175 13.57 -16.34 -10.47
N VAL A 176 12.54 -15.72 -11.06
CA VAL A 176 11.20 -16.28 -11.04
C VAL A 176 11.34 -17.59 -11.79
N SER A 177 11.32 -18.71 -11.05
CA SER A 177 11.33 -20.03 -11.66
C SER A 177 10.23 -20.07 -12.72
N LEU A 178 10.66 -20.18 -13.97
CA LEU A 178 9.83 -20.25 -15.17
C LEU A 178 9.83 -21.70 -15.66
N ALA A 179 9.78 -22.67 -14.74
CA ALA A 179 9.85 -24.09 -15.05
C ALA A 179 8.72 -24.55 -15.99
N GLY A 180 7.59 -23.84 -16.02
CA GLY A 180 6.50 -24.06 -16.96
C GLY A 180 6.80 -23.66 -18.41
N TYR A 181 7.98 -23.13 -18.72
CA TYR A 181 8.39 -22.70 -20.05
C TYR A 181 9.70 -23.37 -20.47
N THR A 182 9.75 -23.81 -21.73
CA THR A 182 11.02 -24.17 -22.40
C THR A 182 11.89 -22.94 -22.63
N ASP A 183 13.18 -23.12 -22.86
CA ASP A 183 14.15 -22.03 -23.00
C ASP A 183 13.76 -21.04 -24.11
N GLY A 184 13.31 -21.54 -25.26
CA GLY A 184 12.83 -20.70 -26.36
C GLY A 184 11.53 -19.95 -26.02
N GLN A 185 10.64 -20.57 -25.25
CA GLN A 185 9.42 -19.90 -24.77
C GLN A 185 9.74 -18.82 -23.74
N ARG A 186 10.72 -19.04 -22.85
CA ARG A 186 11.17 -18.04 -21.88
C ARG A 186 11.69 -16.78 -22.56
N GLN A 187 12.54 -16.93 -23.58
CA GLN A 187 13.04 -15.80 -24.36
C GLN A 187 11.91 -15.04 -25.07
N LYS A 188 10.98 -15.76 -25.70
CA LYS A 188 9.80 -15.17 -26.36
C LYS A 188 8.92 -14.39 -25.38
N TYR A 189 8.70 -14.94 -24.19
CA TYR A 189 7.94 -14.32 -23.12
C TYR A 189 8.58 -13.01 -22.63
N LEU A 190 9.88 -13.03 -22.32
CA LEU A 190 10.62 -11.86 -21.86
C LEU A 190 10.62 -10.74 -22.91
N LYS A 191 10.88 -11.09 -24.17
CA LYS A 191 10.81 -10.13 -25.28
C LYS A 191 9.42 -9.49 -25.38
N LYS A 192 8.35 -10.29 -25.26
CA LYS A 192 6.97 -9.78 -25.32
C LYS A 192 6.64 -8.88 -24.13
N LEU A 193 7.15 -9.17 -22.93
CA LEU A 193 6.98 -8.28 -21.78
C LEU A 193 7.52 -6.88 -22.06
N GLU A 194 8.74 -6.76 -22.59
CA GLU A 194 9.34 -5.46 -22.91
C GLU A 194 8.53 -4.68 -23.95
N GLU A 195 8.12 -5.34 -25.04
CA GLU A 195 7.28 -4.73 -26.08
C GLU A 195 5.96 -4.18 -25.51
N LEU A 196 5.35 -4.91 -24.58
CA LEU A 196 4.04 -4.59 -24.02
C LEU A 196 4.07 -3.49 -22.95
N LYS A 197 5.23 -3.17 -22.33
CA LYS A 197 5.32 -2.13 -21.28
C LYS A 197 4.77 -0.78 -21.73
N SER A 198 4.93 -0.46 -23.02
CA SER A 198 4.44 0.75 -23.68
C SER A 198 2.90 0.83 -23.79
N LYS A 199 2.20 -0.31 -23.79
CA LYS A 199 0.75 -0.35 -23.94
C LYS A 199 0.03 0.14 -22.68
N THR A 200 -1.12 0.75 -22.90
CA THR A 200 -2.03 1.19 -21.84
C THR A 200 -2.84 0.01 -21.29
N VAL A 201 -3.36 0.15 -20.06
CA VAL A 201 -4.23 -0.86 -19.44
C VAL A 201 -5.46 -1.17 -20.30
N ALA A 202 -6.04 -0.16 -20.96
CA ALA A 202 -7.19 -0.35 -21.84
C ALA A 202 -6.86 -1.24 -23.05
N GLN A 203 -5.70 -1.01 -23.69
CA GLN A 203 -5.23 -1.83 -24.81
C GLN A 203 -4.95 -3.27 -24.36
N LEU A 204 -4.31 -3.47 -23.21
CA LEU A 204 -4.04 -4.81 -22.67
C LEU A 204 -5.34 -5.58 -22.41
N LYS A 205 -6.34 -4.91 -21.82
CA LYS A 205 -7.66 -5.52 -21.61
C LYS A 205 -8.36 -5.85 -22.92
N ALA A 206 -8.24 -5.01 -23.95
CA ALA A 206 -8.81 -5.29 -25.27
C ALA A 206 -8.20 -6.55 -25.90
N ILE A 207 -6.87 -6.69 -25.85
CA ILE A 207 -6.17 -7.91 -26.32
C ILE A 207 -6.65 -9.14 -25.55
N LEU A 208 -6.73 -9.06 -24.22
CA LEU A 208 -7.24 -10.15 -23.39
C LEU A 208 -8.71 -10.49 -23.71
N LYS A 209 -9.52 -9.49 -24.05
CA LYS A 209 -10.94 -9.67 -24.43
C LYS A 209 -11.07 -10.51 -25.68
N ALA A 210 -10.31 -10.17 -26.71
CA ALA A 210 -10.34 -10.86 -28.00
C ALA A 210 -9.98 -12.35 -27.87
N ASN A 211 -9.20 -12.70 -26.84
CA ASN A 211 -8.76 -14.06 -26.53
C ASN A 211 -9.56 -14.73 -25.40
N ASN A 212 -10.73 -14.19 -25.03
CA ASN A 212 -11.59 -14.70 -23.95
C ASN A 212 -10.91 -14.84 -22.56
N GLN A 213 -9.81 -14.12 -22.34
CA GLN A 213 -9.03 -14.18 -21.10
C GLN A 213 -9.58 -13.25 -20.01
N THR A 214 -9.08 -13.41 -18.77
CA THR A 214 -9.48 -12.56 -17.63
C THR A 214 -8.81 -11.18 -17.70
N GLN A 215 -9.60 -10.12 -17.53
CA GLN A 215 -9.15 -8.71 -17.61
C GLN A 215 -8.88 -8.07 -16.24
N THR A 216 -8.88 -8.86 -15.17
CA THR A 216 -8.65 -8.42 -13.80
C THR A 216 -7.17 -8.45 -13.43
N GLY A 217 -6.76 -7.55 -12.53
CA GLY A 217 -5.38 -7.43 -12.05
C GLY A 217 -4.80 -6.02 -12.19
N THR A 218 -3.58 -5.84 -11.69
CA THR A 218 -2.77 -4.64 -11.93
C THR A 218 -2.23 -4.62 -13.36
N LYS A 219 -1.60 -3.52 -13.79
CA LYS A 219 -1.04 -3.42 -15.15
C LYS A 219 -0.02 -4.53 -15.40
N GLU A 220 0.81 -4.83 -14.42
CA GLU A 220 1.87 -5.84 -14.46
C GLU A 220 1.26 -7.24 -14.67
N VAL A 221 0.23 -7.59 -13.89
CA VAL A 221 -0.50 -8.87 -14.06
C VAL A 221 -1.14 -8.98 -15.45
N LEU A 222 -1.64 -7.87 -16.01
CA LEU A 222 -2.20 -7.88 -17.37
C LEU A 222 -1.10 -8.03 -18.43
N LEU A 223 0.05 -7.38 -18.28
CA LEU A 223 1.21 -7.55 -19.16
C LEU A 223 1.65 -9.01 -19.20
N GLU A 224 1.80 -9.61 -18.04
CA GLU A 224 2.17 -11.00 -17.87
C GLU A 224 1.20 -11.98 -18.55
N LYS A 225 -0.11 -11.77 -18.39
CA LYS A 225 -1.14 -12.59 -19.05
C LYS A 225 -1.08 -12.48 -20.57
N VAL A 226 -0.89 -11.26 -21.08
CA VAL A 226 -0.80 -11.02 -22.52
C VAL A 226 0.49 -11.64 -23.08
N ALA A 227 1.63 -11.47 -22.40
CA ALA A 227 2.90 -12.07 -22.81
C ALA A 227 2.85 -13.60 -22.81
N ASP A 228 2.23 -14.21 -21.79
CA ASP A 228 1.97 -15.65 -21.73
C ASP A 228 1.12 -16.12 -22.93
N GLY A 229 0.05 -15.38 -23.21
CA GLY A 229 -0.82 -15.59 -24.37
C GLY A 229 -0.08 -15.59 -25.70
N TYR A 230 0.76 -14.58 -25.95
CA TYR A 230 1.61 -14.55 -27.15
C TYR A 230 2.61 -15.70 -27.20
N THR A 231 3.04 -16.22 -26.06
CA THR A 231 4.09 -17.24 -25.96
C THR A 231 3.53 -18.62 -26.22
N LEU A 232 2.49 -19.01 -25.48
CA LEU A 232 1.92 -20.36 -25.43
C LEU A 232 0.52 -20.47 -26.08
N GLY A 233 -0.14 -19.36 -26.37
CA GLY A 233 -1.53 -19.32 -26.86
C GLY A 233 -2.56 -18.98 -25.77
N ALA A 234 -3.82 -18.85 -26.18
CA ALA A 234 -4.95 -18.54 -25.32
C ALA A 234 -5.35 -19.76 -24.47
N ILE A 235 -5.49 -19.55 -23.16
CA ILE A 235 -5.88 -20.60 -22.21
C ILE A 235 -7.36 -20.96 -22.42
N PRO A 236 -7.72 -22.24 -22.59
CA PRO A 236 -9.10 -22.66 -22.77
C PRO A 236 -9.91 -22.57 -21.47
N GLN A 237 -11.22 -22.79 -21.57
CA GLN A 237 -12.05 -23.03 -20.39
C GLN A 237 -11.74 -24.41 -19.77
N CYS A 238 -12.06 -24.55 -18.49
CA CYS A 238 -11.88 -25.78 -17.75
C CYS A 238 -12.73 -26.91 -18.35
N THR A 239 -12.11 -28.00 -18.74
CA THR A 239 -12.80 -29.17 -19.31
C THR A 239 -13.62 -29.95 -18.27
N LYS A 240 -13.35 -29.80 -16.97
CA LYS A 240 -14.10 -30.50 -15.90
C LYS A 240 -15.41 -29.80 -15.53
N CYS A 241 -15.40 -28.47 -15.37
CA CYS A 241 -16.60 -27.72 -14.98
C CYS A 241 -17.23 -26.91 -16.13
N GLY A 242 -16.61 -26.84 -17.30
CA GLY A 242 -17.12 -26.15 -18.50
C GLY A 242 -17.03 -24.62 -18.45
N GLY A 243 -17.15 -24.00 -17.28
CA GLY A 243 -17.18 -22.54 -17.15
C GLY A 243 -15.90 -21.89 -16.60
N GLY A 244 -15.15 -22.62 -15.77
CA GLY A 244 -13.99 -22.09 -15.05
C GLY A 244 -12.85 -21.62 -15.96
N LYS A 245 -12.26 -20.46 -15.67
CA LYS A 245 -11.07 -19.97 -16.38
C LYS A 245 -9.81 -20.43 -15.66
N LEU A 246 -9.02 -21.28 -16.33
CA LEU A 246 -7.80 -21.85 -15.75
C LEU A 246 -6.76 -20.77 -15.44
N ARG A 247 -6.02 -20.97 -14.35
CA ARG A 247 -4.89 -20.14 -13.95
C ARG A 247 -3.61 -20.94 -14.11
N PHE A 248 -2.71 -20.44 -14.96
CA PHE A 248 -1.40 -21.04 -15.17
C PHE A 248 -0.40 -20.59 -14.09
N ASN A 249 0.24 -21.55 -13.43
CA ASN A 249 1.34 -21.30 -12.53
C ASN A 249 2.67 -21.47 -13.28
N LYS A 250 3.37 -20.37 -13.51
CA LYS A 250 4.62 -20.32 -14.27
C LYS A 250 5.76 -21.10 -13.63
N SER A 251 5.74 -21.22 -12.31
CA SER A 251 6.79 -21.88 -11.54
C SER A 251 6.63 -23.39 -11.44
N THR A 252 5.40 -23.90 -11.51
CA THR A 252 5.16 -25.35 -11.50
C THR A 252 4.81 -25.89 -12.89
N GLY A 253 4.34 -25.05 -13.81
CA GLY A 253 3.82 -25.46 -15.12
C GLY A 253 2.40 -26.04 -15.07
N GLU A 254 1.70 -25.90 -13.95
CA GLU A 254 0.36 -26.47 -13.74
C GLU A 254 -0.75 -25.45 -13.97
N TYR A 255 -1.92 -25.95 -14.35
CA TYR A 255 -3.15 -25.17 -14.46
C TYR A 255 -4.09 -25.51 -13.32
N THR A 256 -4.63 -24.49 -12.68
CA THR A 256 -5.62 -24.62 -11.59
C THR A 256 -6.93 -23.96 -11.99
N CYS A 257 -8.04 -24.68 -11.81
CA CYS A 257 -9.36 -24.11 -11.92
C CYS A 257 -9.76 -23.50 -10.56
N PRO A 258 -10.29 -22.28 -10.50
CA PRO A 258 -10.86 -21.70 -9.28
C PRO A 258 -12.39 -21.83 -9.18
N GLY A 259 -13.02 -22.55 -10.11
CA GLY A 259 -14.47 -22.54 -10.32
C GLY A 259 -14.96 -21.35 -11.16
N PHE A 260 -16.27 -21.17 -11.21
CA PHE A 260 -16.94 -20.03 -11.84
C PHE A 260 -18.26 -19.70 -11.13
N MET A 261 -18.82 -18.53 -11.40
CA MET A 261 -20.17 -18.16 -10.94
C MET A 261 -21.16 -18.46 -12.07
N GLU A 262 -22.17 -19.26 -11.77
CA GLU A 262 -23.32 -19.51 -12.63
C GLU A 262 -24.52 -18.78 -12.03
N ASP A 263 -24.86 -17.64 -12.62
CA ASP A 263 -25.86 -16.70 -12.11
C ASP A 263 -25.63 -16.29 -10.63
N THR A 264 -26.35 -16.91 -9.70
CA THR A 264 -26.26 -16.63 -8.25
C THR A 264 -25.40 -17.63 -7.49
N ASP A 265 -25.05 -18.76 -8.11
CA ASP A 265 -24.40 -19.88 -7.43
C ASP A 265 -22.93 -19.98 -7.85
N LYS A 266 -22.06 -20.26 -6.86
CA LYS A 266 -20.65 -20.52 -7.12
C LYS A 266 -20.47 -22.01 -7.40
N VAL A 267 -20.07 -22.33 -8.62
CA VAL A 267 -19.65 -23.68 -8.98
C VAL A 267 -18.18 -23.82 -8.59
N ASP A 268 -17.96 -24.42 -7.43
CA ASP A 268 -16.62 -24.74 -6.95
C ASP A 268 -15.96 -25.82 -7.82
N CYS A 269 -14.70 -25.62 -8.17
CA CYS A 269 -13.93 -26.58 -8.94
C CYS A 269 -12.46 -26.43 -8.57
N ASP A 270 -11.84 -27.52 -8.14
CA ASP A 270 -10.43 -27.58 -7.74
C ASP A 270 -9.60 -28.45 -8.70
N ALA A 271 -10.00 -28.46 -9.98
CA ALA A 271 -9.31 -29.23 -10.99
C ALA A 271 -7.89 -28.70 -11.21
N VAL A 272 -6.92 -29.61 -11.19
CA VAL A 272 -5.53 -29.36 -11.55
C VAL A 272 -5.22 -30.12 -12.83
N PHE A 273 -4.50 -29.47 -13.75
CA PHE A 273 -4.06 -30.06 -15.02
C PHE A 273 -2.57 -29.82 -15.24
N SER A 274 -1.89 -30.80 -15.83
CA SER A 274 -0.52 -30.62 -16.32
C SER A 274 -0.50 -29.86 -17.66
N ILE A 275 0.68 -29.43 -18.07
CA ILE A 275 0.87 -28.67 -19.32
C ILE A 275 0.37 -29.44 -20.56
N ASP A 276 0.58 -30.75 -20.59
CA ASP A 276 0.21 -31.59 -21.74
C ASP A 276 -1.29 -31.87 -21.81
N GLN A 277 -2.02 -31.69 -20.71
CA GLN A 277 -3.47 -31.91 -20.66
C GLN A 277 -4.27 -30.70 -21.17
N VAL A 278 -3.63 -29.53 -21.28
CA VAL A 278 -4.31 -28.28 -21.65
C VAL A 278 -3.85 -27.84 -23.03
N VAL A 279 -4.68 -28.10 -24.03
CA VAL A 279 -4.47 -27.61 -25.39
C VAL A 279 -4.91 -26.15 -25.46
N ARG A 280 -3.96 -25.24 -25.69
CA ARG A 280 -4.22 -23.80 -25.86
C ARG A 280 -4.67 -23.50 -27.28
N PHE A 281 -5.48 -22.45 -27.43
CA PHE A 281 -5.89 -21.94 -28.73
C PHE A 281 -4.87 -20.94 -29.28
N ASP A 282 -4.90 -20.72 -30.60
CA ASP A 282 -4.10 -19.68 -31.22
C ASP A 282 -4.42 -18.30 -30.66
N TRP A 283 -3.39 -17.49 -30.46
CA TRP A 283 -3.54 -16.14 -29.94
C TRP A 283 -3.94 -15.17 -31.06
N VAL A 284 -5.06 -14.49 -30.88
CA VAL A 284 -5.60 -13.52 -31.84
C VAL A 284 -5.17 -12.11 -31.47
N GLU A 285 -4.54 -11.40 -32.42
CA GLU A 285 -4.27 -9.97 -32.27
C GLU A 285 -5.55 -9.16 -32.58
N PRO A 286 -5.99 -8.26 -31.69
CA PRO A 286 -7.19 -7.45 -31.89
C PRO A 286 -7.00 -6.28 -32.86
#